data_AF-A0A822HL59-F1
#
_entry.id   AF-A0A822HL59-F1
#
_cell.length_a   1.000
_cell.length_b   1.000
_cell.length_c   1.000
_cell.angle_alpha   90.00
_cell.angle_beta   90.00
_cell.angle_gamma   90.00
#
_symmetry.space_group_name_H-M   'P 1'
#
loop_
_entity.id
_entity.type
_entity.pdbx_description
1 polymer ?
#
loop_
_entity_poly.entity_id
_entity_poly.type
_entity_poly.pdbx_seq_one_letter_code
_entity_poly.pdbx_strand_id
1 'polypeptide(L)'
;MQNWTGYFKAQKSEDGTVIFALPVDQKTTLHVVDVDDTGPVVREILNNPDKFVHQDICICGDEIPLKDLAKVFTKVTGIPAISKTPTEEEFRSILNQTPKFIQDELLDMYKLPMNLEMLA
;
A
#
# COMPACT_ATOMS: atom_id res chain seq x y z
N MET A 1 -3.83 -6.86 -0.51
CA MET A 1 -3.97 -5.74 -1.48
C MET A 1 -5.19 -4.84 -1.23
N GLN A 2 -5.82 -4.90 -0.06
CA GLN A 2 -7.13 -4.31 0.25
C GLN A 2 -7.12 -2.77 0.27
N ASN A 3 -5.94 -2.15 0.46
CA ASN A 3 -5.83 -0.70 0.49
C ASN A 3 -6.26 -0.04 -0.83
N TRP A 4 -6.18 -0.75 -1.96
CA TRP A 4 -6.62 -0.28 -3.29
C TRP A 4 -8.13 -0.28 -3.50
N THR A 5 -8.90 -0.88 -2.58
CA THR A 5 -10.36 -0.81 -2.56
C THR A 5 -10.89 0.07 -1.42
N GLY A 6 -10.03 0.42 -0.45
CA GLY A 6 -10.31 1.29 0.69
C GLY A 6 -9.71 2.69 0.54
N TYR A 7 -8.83 3.08 1.47
CA TYR A 7 -8.29 4.45 1.58
C TYR A 7 -7.60 4.97 0.32
N PHE A 8 -6.90 4.10 -0.42
CA PHE A 8 -6.18 4.47 -1.64
C PHE A 8 -6.90 3.92 -2.86
N LYS A 9 -8.23 4.04 -2.87
CA LYS A 9 -9.07 3.50 -3.93
C LYS A 9 -8.53 3.91 -5.29
N ALA A 10 -8.23 2.91 -6.13
CA ALA A 10 -7.76 3.17 -7.49
C ALA A 10 -8.80 3.99 -8.25
N GLN A 11 -8.34 5.05 -8.93
CA GLN A 11 -9.20 5.93 -9.69
C GLN A 11 -9.39 5.41 -11.12
N LYS A 12 -10.42 5.89 -11.80
CA LYS A 12 -10.68 5.57 -13.20
C LYS A 12 -10.81 6.88 -13.98
N SER A 13 -10.02 7.03 -15.04
CA SER A 13 -10.17 8.14 -15.99
C SER A 13 -11.35 7.93 -16.92
N GLU A 14 -11.70 8.96 -17.69
CA GLU A 14 -12.83 8.96 -18.63
C GLU A 14 -12.69 7.88 -19.72
N ASP A 15 -11.45 7.62 -20.19
CA ASP A 15 -11.13 6.58 -21.17
C ASP A 15 -11.12 5.15 -20.57
N GLY A 16 -11.34 5.04 -19.26
CA GLY A 16 -11.41 3.78 -18.54
C GLY A 16 -10.07 3.26 -18.01
N THR A 17 -8.97 3.99 -18.17
CA THR A 17 -7.67 3.65 -17.57
C THR A 17 -7.74 3.70 -16.04
N VAL A 18 -7.20 2.68 -15.38
CA VAL A 18 -7.12 2.61 -13.90
C VAL A 18 -5.85 3.32 -13.43
N ILE A 19 -5.98 4.18 -12.41
CA ILE A 19 -4.88 4.98 -11.89
C ILE A 19 -4.60 4.57 -10.45
N PHE A 20 -3.40 4.03 -10.22
CA PHE A 20 -2.86 3.76 -8.89
C PHE A 20 -1.98 4.93 -8.46
N ALA A 21 -2.41 5.69 -7.45
CA ALA A 21 -1.74 6.92 -7.03
C ALA A 21 -1.33 6.88 -5.56
N LEU A 22 -0.03 6.98 -5.29
CA LEU A 22 0.55 7.09 -3.95
C LEU A 22 1.64 8.16 -3.93
N PRO A 23 1.74 9.00 -2.87
CA PRO A 23 2.65 10.14 -2.80
C PRO A 23 4.09 9.71 -2.44
N VAL A 24 4.63 8.72 -3.15
CA VAL A 24 5.98 8.18 -2.99
C VAL A 24 6.71 8.13 -4.34
N ASP A 25 8.03 7.96 -4.34
CA ASP A 25 8.80 7.82 -5.58
C ASP A 25 8.36 6.58 -6.37
N GLN A 26 8.36 6.68 -7.70
CA GLN A 26 7.96 5.57 -8.58
C GLN A 26 8.83 4.31 -8.41
N LYS A 27 10.06 4.45 -7.94
CA LYS A 27 10.99 3.34 -7.65
C LYS A 27 10.83 2.81 -6.23
N THR A 28 10.07 3.46 -5.36
CA THR A 28 9.81 2.98 -4.00
C THR A 28 9.15 1.59 -4.07
N THR A 29 9.80 0.60 -3.45
CA THR A 29 9.25 -0.74 -3.27
C THR A 29 8.18 -0.71 -2.20
N LEU A 30 6.99 -1.17 -2.55
CA LEU A 30 5.87 -1.34 -1.64
C LEU A 30 5.91 -2.77 -1.08
N HIS A 31 5.91 -2.90 0.24
CA HIS A 31 5.63 -4.17 0.90
C HIS A 31 4.13 -4.32 1.01
N VAL A 32 3.57 -5.31 0.31
CA VAL A 32 2.14 -5.53 0.26
C VAL A 32 1.81 -6.92 0.79
N VAL A 33 0.66 -7.02 1.45
CA VAL A 33 0.13 -8.28 1.95
C VAL A 33 -1.35 -8.36 1.60
N ASP A 34 -1.85 -9.56 1.34
CA ASP A 34 -3.28 -9.81 1.37
C ASP A 34 -3.76 -9.92 2.82
N VAL A 35 -4.75 -9.12 3.21
CA VAL A 35 -5.28 -9.15 4.58
C VAL A 35 -5.80 -10.55 4.93
N ASP A 36 -6.33 -11.30 3.96
CA ASP A 36 -6.82 -12.66 4.18
C ASP A 36 -5.68 -13.65 4.51
N ASP A 37 -4.44 -13.34 4.13
CA ASP A 37 -3.24 -14.13 4.43
C ASP A 37 -2.69 -13.88 5.84
N THR A 38 -3.19 -12.87 6.58
CA THR A 38 -2.70 -12.56 7.94
C THR A 38 -3.17 -13.56 8.99
N GLY A 39 -4.33 -14.20 8.79
CA GLY A 39 -4.90 -15.16 9.73
C GLY A 39 -3.98 -16.35 10.03
N PRO A 40 -3.45 -17.05 9.01
CA PRO A 40 -2.46 -18.12 9.20
C PRO A 40 -1.20 -17.68 9.95
N VAL A 41 -0.70 -16.46 9.73
CA VAL A 41 0.48 -15.92 10.42
C VAL A 41 0.18 -15.71 11.91
N VAL A 42 -0.95 -15.05 12.22
CA VAL A 42 -1.37 -14.84 13.61
C VAL A 42 -1.60 -16.16 14.33
N ARG A 43 -2.20 -17.16 13.67
CA ARG A 43 -2.39 -18.50 14.22
C ARG A 43 -1.06 -19.14 14.61
N GLU A 44 -0.03 -19.03 13.77
CA GLU A 44 1.29 -19.59 14.05
C GLU A 44 1.96 -18.92 15.26
N ILE A 45 1.83 -17.59 15.36
CA ILE A 45 2.34 -16.81 16.51
C ILE A 45 1.68 -17.28 17.81
N LEU A 46 0.34 -17.40 17.80
CA LEU A 46 -0.42 -17.81 18.99
C LEU A 46 -0.16 -19.27 19.40
N ASN A 47 0.13 -20.15 18.45
CA ASN A 47 0.45 -21.56 18.74
C ASN A 47 1.88 -21.77 19.26
N ASN A 48 2.79 -20.82 19.02
CA ASN A 48 4.20 -20.93 19.38
C ASN A 48 4.70 -19.66 20.10
N PRO A 49 4.06 -19.22 21.20
CA PRO A 49 4.36 -17.94 21.82
C PRO A 49 5.82 -17.81 22.25
N ASP A 50 6.42 -18.88 22.80
CA ASP A 50 7.82 -18.90 23.22
C ASP A 50 8.81 -18.54 22.10
N LYS A 51 8.41 -18.76 20.84
CA LYS A 51 9.22 -18.43 19.66
C LYS A 51 9.12 -16.97 19.24
N PHE A 52 8.01 -16.29 19.54
CA PHE A 52 7.65 -15.01 18.91
C PHE A 52 7.44 -13.85 19.90
N VAL A 53 7.31 -14.14 21.19
CA VAL A 53 7.18 -13.11 22.22
C VAL A 53 8.38 -12.15 22.16
N HIS A 54 8.08 -10.85 22.27
CA HIS A 54 9.04 -9.73 22.18
C HIS A 54 9.72 -9.54 20.81
N GLN A 55 9.15 -10.09 19.73
CA GLN A 55 9.63 -9.82 18.37
C GLN A 55 8.70 -8.89 17.60
N ASP A 56 9.31 -8.00 16.81
CA ASP A 56 8.63 -7.27 15.77
C ASP A 56 8.65 -8.10 14.48
N ILE A 57 7.47 -8.48 14.01
CA ILE A 57 7.32 -9.37 12.85
C ILE A 57 6.80 -8.55 11.67
N CYS A 58 7.64 -8.37 10.65
CA CYS A 58 7.23 -7.81 9.37
C CYS A 58 6.45 -8.85 8.56
N ILE A 59 5.22 -8.53 8.17
CA ILE A 59 4.40 -9.40 7.31
C ILE A 59 4.35 -8.79 5.92
N CYS A 60 4.96 -9.48 4.95
CA CYS A 60 5.01 -9.10 3.55
C CYS A 60 4.67 -10.31 2.69
N GLY A 61 3.71 -10.17 1.78
CA GLY A 61 3.35 -11.20 0.81
C GLY A 61 4.01 -10.99 -0.55
N ASP A 62 4.27 -9.74 -0.93
CA ASP A 62 4.96 -9.38 -2.17
C ASP A 62 5.65 -8.02 -2.04
N GLU A 63 6.68 -7.81 -2.87
CA GLU A 63 7.47 -6.58 -2.95
C GLU A 63 7.38 -6.03 -4.37
N ILE A 64 6.72 -4.87 -4.52
CA ILE A 64 6.48 -4.29 -5.83
C ILE A 64 6.84 -2.81 -5.88
N PRO A 65 7.76 -2.39 -6.79
CA PRO A 65 7.95 -0.97 -7.07
C PRO A 65 6.65 -0.33 -7.54
N LEU A 66 6.33 0.88 -7.07
CA LEU A 66 5.09 1.58 -7.47
C LEU A 66 4.93 1.64 -9.00
N LYS A 67 6.01 1.91 -9.75
CA LYS A 67 6.04 1.93 -11.23
C LYS A 67 5.59 0.63 -11.92
N ASP A 68 5.67 -0.50 -11.22
CA ASP A 68 5.40 -1.83 -11.79
C ASP A 68 4.00 -2.35 -11.40
N LEU A 69 3.36 -1.75 -10.40
CA LEU A 69 2.02 -2.11 -9.94
C LEU A 69 0.98 -2.12 -11.06
N ALA A 70 0.89 -1.05 -11.84
CA ALA A 70 -0.03 -0.95 -12.96
C ALA A 70 0.24 -2.00 -14.05
N LYS A 71 1.50 -2.40 -14.24
CA LYS A 71 1.86 -3.46 -15.20
C LYS A 71 1.35 -4.82 -14.74
N VAL A 72 1.49 -5.14 -13.45
CA VAL A 72 0.95 -6.38 -12.87
C VAL A 72 -0.57 -6.40 -13.01
N PHE A 73 -1.25 -5.32 -12.65
CA PHE A 73 -2.70 -5.21 -12.80
C PHE A 73 -3.14 -5.40 -14.25
N THR A 74 -2.52 -4.69 -15.19
CA THR A 74 -2.83 -4.78 -16.62
C THR A 74 -2.59 -6.19 -17.16
N LYS A 75 -1.49 -6.83 -16.77
CA LYS A 75 -1.15 -8.19 -17.19
C LYS A 75 -2.21 -9.22 -16.79
N VAL A 76 -2.77 -9.10 -15.58
CA VAL A 76 -3.75 -10.06 -15.05
C VAL A 76 -5.16 -9.77 -15.55
N THR A 77 -5.53 -8.49 -15.66
CA THR A 77 -6.91 -8.08 -15.94
C THR A 77 -7.19 -7.72 -17.41
N GLY A 78 -6.15 -7.39 -18.18
CA GLY A 78 -6.27 -6.80 -19.52
C GLY A 78 -6.74 -5.35 -19.53
N ILE A 79 -6.99 -4.73 -18.37
CA ILE A 79 -7.46 -3.35 -18.26
C ILE A 79 -6.25 -2.40 -18.24
N PRO A 80 -6.21 -1.36 -19.10
CA PRO A 80 -5.14 -0.37 -19.06
C PRO A 80 -5.02 0.28 -17.68
N ALA A 81 -3.79 0.38 -17.18
CA ALA A 81 -3.53 1.06 -15.92
C ALA A 81 -2.22 1.86 -15.94
N ILE A 82 -2.15 2.87 -15.08
CA ILE A 82 -0.95 3.66 -14.81
C ILE A 82 -0.70 3.78 -13.31
N SER A 83 0.58 3.86 -12.95
CA SER A 83 1.03 4.25 -11.61
C SER A 83 1.45 5.71 -11.64
N LYS A 84 1.05 6.48 -10.63
CA LYS A 84 1.34 7.92 -10.54
C LYS A 84 1.82 8.29 -9.13
N THR A 85 2.74 9.25 -9.06
CA THR A 85 3.06 9.99 -7.84
C THR A 85 2.26 11.29 -7.88
N PRO A 86 1.14 11.42 -7.15
CA PRO A 86 0.34 12.63 -7.13
C PRO A 86 1.05 13.74 -6.33
N THR A 87 0.68 14.99 -6.60
CA THR A 87 0.98 16.09 -5.67
C THR A 87 0.22 15.90 -4.36
N GLU A 88 0.60 16.61 -3.29
CA GLU A 88 -0.16 16.58 -2.04
C GLU A 88 -1.62 17.01 -2.24
N GLU A 89 -1.86 18.06 -3.03
CA GLU A 89 -3.21 18.53 -3.33
C GLU A 89 -4.03 17.46 -4.06
N GLU A 90 -3.45 16.84 -5.08
CA GLU A 90 -4.09 15.74 -5.79
C GLU A 90 -4.39 14.57 -4.85
N PHE A 91 -3.44 14.20 -3.98
CA PHE A 91 -3.62 13.12 -3.01
C PHE A 91 -4.74 13.41 -2.01
N ARG A 92 -4.84 14.64 -1.51
CA ARG A 92 -5.96 15.07 -0.65
C ARG A 92 -7.31 14.99 -1.39
N SER A 93 -7.33 15.28 -2.68
CA SER A 93 -8.52 15.10 -3.52
C SER A 93 -8.92 13.62 -3.65
N ILE A 94 -7.95 12.70 -3.74
CA ILE A 94 -8.21 11.25 -3.69
C ILE A 94 -8.87 10.86 -2.36
N LEU A 95 -8.41 11.44 -1.26
CA LEU A 95 -8.89 11.18 0.10
C LEU A 95 -10.12 12.04 0.49
N ASN A 96 -10.88 12.58 -0.46
CA ASN A 96 -11.95 13.55 -0.18
C ASN A 96 -13.06 13.06 0.78
N GLN A 97 -13.28 11.75 0.88
CA GLN A 97 -14.25 11.14 1.80
C GLN A 97 -13.65 10.81 3.18
N THR A 98 -12.34 10.97 3.34
CA THR A 98 -11.59 10.70 4.56
C THR A 98 -11.53 11.96 5.44
N PRO A 99 -11.81 11.88 6.75
CA PRO A 99 -11.64 13.01 7.66
C PRO A 99 -10.26 13.67 7.57
N LYS A 100 -10.19 14.99 7.67
CA LYS A 100 -8.94 15.75 7.45
C LYS A 100 -7.77 15.26 8.32
N PHE A 101 -8.01 14.96 9.59
CA PHE A 101 -6.95 14.47 10.48
C PHE A 101 -6.34 13.14 10.00
N ILE A 102 -7.16 12.24 9.43
CA ILE A 102 -6.67 10.99 8.82
C ILE A 102 -5.92 11.29 7.51
N GLN A 103 -6.36 12.28 6.72
CA GLN A 103 -5.61 12.68 5.53
C GLN A 103 -4.20 13.17 5.87
N ASP A 104 -4.08 13.95 6.95
CA ASP A 104 -2.81 14.46 7.45
C ASP A 104 -1.91 13.31 7.92
N GLU A 105 -2.44 12.37 8.72
CA GLU A 105 -1.70 11.16 9.15
C GLU A 105 -1.21 10.31 7.97
N LEU A 106 -2.05 10.10 6.95
CA LEU A 106 -1.69 9.32 5.77
C LEU A 106 -0.60 10.00 4.92
N LEU A 107 -0.62 11.33 4.83
CA LEU A 107 0.44 12.08 4.17
C LEU A 107 1.74 12.01 4.94
N ASP A 108 1.70 12.15 6.26
CA ASP A 108 2.88 12.08 7.12
C ASP A 108 3.51 10.69 7.05
N MET A 109 2.71 9.63 7.04
CA MET A 109 3.18 8.24 6.88
C MET A 109 4.07 8.05 5.64
N TYR A 110 3.76 8.72 4.52
CA TYR A 110 4.53 8.60 3.28
C TYR A 110 5.64 9.65 3.11
N LYS A 111 5.64 10.71 3.93
CA LYS A 111 6.72 11.72 3.98
C LYS A 111 7.86 11.31 4.90
N LEU A 112 7.59 10.47 5.90
CA LEU A 112 8.63 9.88 6.71
C LEU A 112 9.50 8.99 5.81
N PRO A 113 10.84 9.08 5.89
CA PRO A 113 11.66 8.08 5.22
C PRO A 113 11.21 6.72 5.74
N MET A 114 10.89 5.79 4.83
CA MET A 114 10.69 4.39 5.17
C MET A 114 12.05 3.80 5.60
N ASN A 115 12.57 4.28 6.72
CA ASN A 115 13.78 3.81 7.34
C ASN A 115 13.43 2.49 8.01
N LEU A 116 13.70 1.42 7.27
CA LEU A 116 13.76 0.04 7.80
C LEU A 116 14.93 -0.15 8.79
N GLU A 117 15.67 0.91 9.15
CA GLU A 117 16.81 0.84 10.08
C GLU A 117 16.42 0.86 11.56
N MET A 118 15.13 0.89 11.93
CA MET A 118 14.73 0.75 13.34
C MET A 118 14.47 -0.71 13.80
N LEU A 119 14.91 -1.71 13.03
CA LEU A 119 14.75 -3.13 13.36
C LEU A 119 16.08 -3.89 13.48
N ALA A 120 17.16 -3.22 13.91
CA ALA A 120 18.43 -3.86 14.25
C ALA A 120 18.64 -3.95 15.76
#